data_AF-A0A9R1QMV7-F1
#
_entry.id   AF-A0A9R1QMV7-F1
#
_cell.length_a   1.000
_cell.length_b   1.000
_cell.length_c   1.000
_cell.angle_alpha   90.00
_cell.angle_beta   90.00
_cell.angle_gamma   90.00
#
_symmetry.space_group_name_H-M   'P 1'
#
loop_
_entity.id
_entity.type
_entity.pdbx_description
1 polymer ?
#
loop_
_entity_poly.entity_id
_entity_poly.type
_entity_poly.pdbx_seq_one_letter_code
_entity_poly.pdbx_strand_id
1 'polypeptide(L)'
;MTESKEFALELFDTLSRRRQMKLDTISKEELREIWQQITDNSFDSRLQIFFDMVDKNADGRIGEAEVKEIIMLSASANKLSRLKEQAEEYAALIMEELDPEELGYIELWQLETLLLQKDTYVNYSQALSYTSQALSQNLALRKKGSIRKIGNSLIYYLEDNWKRLWVLALWIGIMAGLFTWKFIQYRERYVFKVMGYCVTTAKGAAETLKLNMAIILLPVCRNTITWLRNTRAARVLPFDDNINFHKTIAAAIVVGVILHAGNHLVCDFPRLIRSSEEMYTPLGIYFGETKPTYLALIKGVEGVTGIIMVVCMIIAFTLATRWFRRSLVKLPKPFDKLTGFNAFWYSHHLFAIVYVALIVHGQFVYLIRVWYRKSTWMYLAVPVCLYLGERILRFFRSGSYAVRLLKVAIYPGNVLTLQMTKPATFRYKSGQYMFVQCPAVSPFEWYVVAVHLWPSIIAELCVLVSTSRIDNT
;
A
#
# COMPACT_ATOMS: atom_id res chain seq x y z
N MET A 1 8.85 -25.44 -4.41
CA MET A 1 9.59 -26.73 -4.39
C MET A 1 10.98 -26.65 -5.05
N THR A 2 11.53 -25.46 -5.31
CA THR A 2 12.89 -25.30 -5.87
C THR A 2 14.01 -25.50 -4.85
N GLU A 3 13.72 -25.49 -3.54
CA GLU A 3 14.74 -25.57 -2.47
C GLU A 3 14.94 -26.98 -1.87
N SER A 4 14.21 -28.01 -2.33
CA SER A 4 14.31 -29.38 -1.78
C SER A 4 14.38 -30.42 -2.90
N LYS A 5 15.43 -30.33 -3.74
CA LYS A 5 15.63 -31.25 -4.87
C LYS A 5 15.65 -32.72 -4.40
N GLU A 6 16.28 -33.00 -3.27
CA GLU A 6 16.38 -34.33 -2.67
C GLU A 6 14.99 -34.91 -2.33
N PHE A 7 14.16 -34.15 -1.61
CA PHE A 7 12.79 -34.59 -1.29
C PHE A 7 11.91 -34.78 -2.53
N ALA A 8 12.04 -33.91 -3.52
CA ALA A 8 11.28 -34.02 -4.76
C ALA A 8 11.68 -35.25 -5.59
N LEU A 9 12.98 -35.60 -5.60
CA LEU A 9 13.49 -36.82 -6.21
C LEU A 9 12.98 -38.05 -5.47
N GLU A 10 13.03 -38.06 -4.14
CA GLU A 10 12.57 -39.19 -3.34
C GLU A 10 11.08 -39.47 -3.46
N LEU A 11 10.26 -38.42 -3.47
CA LEU A 11 8.83 -38.56 -3.72
C LEU A 11 8.57 -39.11 -5.12
N PHE A 12 9.34 -38.66 -6.11
CA PHE A 12 9.21 -39.12 -7.49
C PHE A 12 9.65 -40.59 -7.66
N ASP A 13 10.78 -40.97 -7.07
CA ASP A 13 11.31 -42.34 -7.10
C ASP A 13 10.33 -43.30 -6.39
N THR A 14 9.75 -42.88 -5.28
CA THR A 14 8.73 -43.66 -4.57
C THR A 14 7.49 -43.91 -5.42
N LEU A 15 6.93 -42.86 -6.03
CA LEU A 15 5.75 -43.00 -6.89
C LEU A 15 6.05 -43.81 -8.17
N SER A 16 7.29 -43.77 -8.65
CA SER A 16 7.76 -44.57 -9.78
C SER A 16 7.96 -46.05 -9.40
N ARG A 17 8.50 -46.35 -8.20
CA ARG A 17 8.66 -47.70 -7.65
C ARG A 17 7.31 -48.41 -7.50
N ARG A 18 6.29 -47.73 -6.94
CA ARG A 18 4.93 -48.29 -6.80
C ARG A 18 4.32 -48.77 -8.12
N ARG A 19 4.74 -48.18 -9.24
CA ARG A 19 4.22 -48.49 -10.56
C ARG A 19 5.14 -49.41 -11.38
N GLN A 20 6.24 -49.88 -10.79
CA GLN A 20 7.30 -50.64 -11.49
C GLN A 20 7.82 -49.92 -12.75
N MET A 21 7.81 -48.59 -12.73
CA MET A 21 8.23 -47.78 -13.89
C MET A 21 9.74 -47.58 -13.83
N LYS A 22 10.49 -48.17 -14.76
CA LYS A 22 11.89 -47.81 -15.02
C LYS A 22 11.91 -46.80 -16.16
N LEU A 23 11.99 -45.50 -15.86
CA LEU A 23 11.89 -44.46 -16.88
C LEU A 23 12.92 -43.35 -16.67
N ASP A 24 13.73 -43.11 -17.71
CA ASP A 24 14.55 -41.90 -17.87
C ASP A 24 13.71 -40.69 -18.35
N THR A 25 12.44 -40.89 -18.75
CA THR A 25 11.53 -39.84 -19.26
C THR A 25 10.06 -40.13 -18.90
N ILE A 26 9.28 -39.10 -18.54
CA ILE A 26 7.86 -39.21 -18.14
C ILE A 26 6.95 -38.59 -19.22
N SER A 27 5.87 -39.26 -19.59
CA SER A 27 4.82 -38.72 -20.48
C SER A 27 3.87 -37.77 -19.76
N LYS A 28 3.08 -37.00 -20.51
CA LYS A 28 2.12 -36.03 -19.94
C LYS A 28 0.99 -36.73 -19.17
N GLU A 29 0.59 -37.90 -19.65
CA GLU A 29 -0.45 -38.74 -19.06
C GLU A 29 0.02 -39.31 -17.72
N GLU A 30 1.24 -39.86 -17.66
CA GLU A 30 1.85 -40.39 -16.42
C GLU A 30 2.04 -39.28 -15.38
N LEU A 31 2.49 -38.10 -15.80
CA LEU A 31 2.63 -36.94 -14.90
C LEU A 31 1.28 -36.52 -14.32
N ARG A 32 0.20 -36.57 -15.11
CA ARG A 32 -1.15 -36.22 -14.65
C ARG A 32 -1.64 -37.20 -13.59
N GLU A 33 -1.34 -38.48 -13.71
CA GLU A 33 -1.74 -39.49 -12.73
C GLU A 33 -0.92 -39.42 -11.44
N ILE A 34 0.40 -39.22 -11.54
CA ILE A 34 1.28 -38.94 -10.40
C ILE A 34 0.75 -37.70 -9.64
N TRP A 35 0.39 -36.66 -10.38
CA TRP A 35 -0.18 -35.45 -9.82
C TRP A 35 -1.51 -35.71 -9.09
N GLN A 36 -2.40 -36.55 -9.65
CA GLN A 36 -3.67 -36.90 -9.00
C GLN A 36 -3.45 -37.58 -7.64
N GLN A 37 -2.47 -38.47 -7.52
CA GLN A 37 -2.13 -39.15 -6.26
C GLN A 37 -1.56 -38.18 -5.22
N ILE A 38 -0.67 -37.26 -5.61
CA ILE A 38 -0.13 -36.23 -4.72
C ILE A 38 -1.25 -35.28 -4.24
N THR A 39 -2.23 -35.00 -5.09
CA THR A 39 -3.36 -34.11 -4.75
C THR A 39 -4.48 -34.79 -3.96
N ASP A 40 -4.43 -36.11 -3.77
CA ASP A 40 -5.40 -36.77 -2.92
C ASP A 40 -5.26 -36.29 -1.47
N ASN A 41 -6.41 -36.01 -0.84
CA ASN A 41 -6.49 -35.52 0.53
C ASN A 41 -6.87 -36.63 1.52
N SER A 42 -7.05 -37.88 1.06
CA SER A 42 -7.26 -39.00 1.98
C SER A 42 -6.04 -39.20 2.88
N PHE A 43 -6.29 -39.39 4.17
CA PHE A 43 -5.26 -39.60 5.18
C PHE A 43 -4.47 -40.87 4.86
N ASP A 44 -5.18 -41.96 4.58
CA ASP A 44 -4.62 -43.27 4.26
C ASP A 44 -3.69 -43.21 3.04
N SER A 45 -4.07 -42.50 1.97
CA SER A 45 -3.20 -42.40 0.78
C SER A 45 -1.95 -41.58 1.05
N ARG A 46 -2.04 -40.53 1.87
CA ARG A 46 -0.87 -39.72 2.26
C ARG A 46 0.06 -40.45 3.20
N LEU A 47 -0.50 -41.16 4.17
CA LEU A 47 0.25 -41.98 5.10
C LEU A 47 0.98 -43.10 4.37
N GLN A 48 0.30 -43.76 3.42
CA GLN A 48 0.91 -44.79 2.60
C GLN A 48 2.00 -44.24 1.67
N ILE A 49 1.80 -43.07 1.04
CA ILE A 49 2.87 -42.42 0.23
C ILE A 49 4.07 -42.08 1.12
N PHE A 50 3.83 -41.61 2.34
CA PHE A 50 4.90 -41.33 3.30
C PHE A 50 5.63 -42.61 3.71
N PHE A 51 4.90 -43.66 4.07
CA PHE A 51 5.44 -44.96 4.45
C PHE A 51 6.32 -45.54 3.35
N ASP A 52 5.83 -45.58 2.11
CA ASP A 52 6.56 -46.11 0.96
C ASP A 52 7.80 -45.26 0.59
N MET A 53 7.83 -43.99 1.01
CA MET A 53 8.99 -43.11 0.84
C MET A 53 10.08 -43.38 1.88
N VAL A 54 9.68 -43.88 3.06
CA VAL A 54 10.60 -44.28 4.14
C VAL A 54 11.11 -45.71 3.89
N ASP A 55 10.22 -46.62 3.49
CA ASP A 55 10.51 -48.02 3.19
C ASP A 55 11.30 -48.13 1.86
N LYS A 56 12.62 -48.27 1.97
CA LYS A 56 13.52 -48.29 0.80
C LYS A 56 13.59 -49.66 0.15
N ASN A 57 13.52 -50.71 0.96
CA ASN A 57 13.64 -52.09 0.53
C ASN A 57 12.29 -52.72 0.11
N ALA A 58 11.18 -52.00 0.33
CA ALA A 58 9.81 -52.39 0.03
C ALA A 58 9.39 -53.69 0.75
N ASP A 59 9.92 -53.93 1.94
CA ASP A 59 9.60 -55.11 2.76
C ASP A 59 8.38 -54.89 3.67
N GLY A 60 7.79 -53.69 3.64
CA GLY A 60 6.62 -53.32 4.44
C GLY A 60 6.95 -52.99 5.89
N ARG A 61 8.24 -52.79 6.23
CA ARG A 61 8.75 -52.55 7.56
C ARG A 61 9.72 -51.37 7.54
N ILE A 62 9.70 -50.54 8.57
CA ILE A 62 10.60 -49.39 8.70
C ILE A 62 11.59 -49.68 9.82
N GLY A 63 12.86 -49.83 9.47
CA GLY A 63 13.95 -49.99 10.44
C GLY A 63 14.48 -48.66 10.98
N GLU A 64 15.26 -48.70 12.07
CA GLU A 64 15.88 -47.51 12.68
C GLU A 64 16.74 -46.71 11.68
N ALA A 65 17.45 -47.40 10.79
CA ALA A 65 18.28 -46.79 9.76
C ALA A 65 17.45 -45.95 8.76
N GLU A 66 16.25 -46.41 8.41
CA GLU A 66 15.34 -45.72 7.49
C GLU A 66 14.66 -44.53 8.18
N VAL A 67 14.32 -44.66 9.48
CA VAL A 67 13.85 -43.54 10.31
C VAL A 67 14.92 -42.44 10.38
N LYS A 68 16.19 -42.80 10.61
CA LYS A 68 17.31 -41.86 10.63
C LYS A 68 17.45 -41.14 9.29
N GLU A 69 17.35 -41.86 8.17
CA GLU A 69 17.48 -41.30 6.84
C GLU A 69 16.40 -40.25 6.54
N ILE A 70 15.13 -40.52 6.87
CA ILE A 70 14.07 -39.55 6.63
C ILE A 70 14.17 -38.31 7.51
N ILE A 71 14.64 -38.46 8.76
CA ILE A 71 14.92 -37.31 9.64
C ILE A 71 16.04 -36.45 9.03
N MET A 72 17.08 -37.07 8.48
CA MET A 72 18.16 -36.35 7.80
C MET A 72 17.71 -35.66 6.52
N LEU A 73 16.86 -36.30 5.71
CA LEU A 73 16.28 -35.73 4.49
C LEU A 73 15.36 -34.55 4.82
N SER A 74 14.49 -34.70 5.82
CA SER A 74 13.60 -33.63 6.30
C SER A 74 14.38 -32.46 6.90
N ALA A 75 15.39 -32.74 7.72
CA ALA A 75 16.26 -31.72 8.30
C ALA A 75 17.06 -30.97 7.23
N SER A 76 17.55 -31.68 6.20
CA SER A 76 18.29 -31.08 5.08
C SER A 76 17.39 -30.22 4.20
N ALA A 77 16.17 -30.70 3.88
CA ALA A 77 15.16 -29.94 3.12
C ALA A 77 14.74 -28.64 3.84
N ASN A 78 14.74 -28.64 5.18
CA ASN A 78 14.35 -27.49 6.01
C ASN A 78 15.53 -26.68 6.56
N LYS A 79 16.78 -27.00 6.17
CA LYS A 79 18.02 -26.34 6.65
C LYS A 79 18.18 -26.35 8.18
N LEU A 80 17.77 -27.44 8.83
CA LEU A 80 17.81 -27.62 10.28
C LEU A 80 19.08 -28.39 10.68
N SER A 81 20.23 -27.70 10.75
CA SER A 81 21.54 -28.33 11.00
C SER A 81 21.61 -29.13 12.31
N ARG A 82 20.98 -28.63 13.38
CA ARG A 82 20.97 -29.29 14.70
C ARG A 82 20.19 -30.60 14.70
N LEU A 83 19.09 -30.68 13.95
CA LEU A 83 18.30 -31.90 13.79
C LEU A 83 19.06 -32.97 12.99
N LYS A 84 19.90 -32.54 12.05
CA LYS A 84 20.76 -33.44 11.28
C LYS A 84 21.85 -34.06 12.15
N GLU A 85 22.44 -33.29 13.07
CA GLU A 85 23.48 -33.77 14.01
C GLU A 85 22.93 -34.78 15.03
N GLN A 86 21.65 -34.66 15.41
CA GLN A 86 21.00 -35.53 16.41
C GLN A 86 20.05 -36.57 15.79
N ALA A 87 20.09 -36.78 14.48
CA ALA A 87 19.13 -37.66 13.78
C ALA A 87 19.16 -39.11 14.29
N GLU A 88 20.32 -39.58 14.75
CA GLU A 88 20.51 -40.91 15.36
C GLU A 88 19.82 -41.03 16.71
N GLU A 89 20.00 -40.04 17.59
CA GLU A 89 19.35 -39.98 18.89
C GLU A 89 17.82 -39.90 18.74
N TYR A 90 17.34 -39.13 17.76
CA TYR A 90 15.90 -39.05 17.47
C TYR A 90 15.34 -40.33 16.85
N ALA A 91 16.10 -41.03 16.01
CA ALA A 91 15.67 -42.31 15.45
C ALA A 91 15.54 -43.36 16.55
N ALA A 92 16.52 -43.46 17.45
CA ALA A 92 16.47 -44.37 18.59
C ALA A 92 15.26 -44.11 19.50
N LEU A 93 14.98 -42.84 19.83
CA LEU A 93 13.79 -42.47 20.63
C LEU A 93 12.47 -42.80 19.94
N ILE A 94 12.41 -42.69 18.60
CA ILE A 94 11.21 -43.04 17.84
C ILE A 94 11.01 -44.57 17.82
N MET A 95 12.10 -45.34 17.69
CA MET A 95 12.04 -46.79 17.77
C MET A 95 11.64 -47.28 19.17
N GLU A 96 12.17 -46.67 20.24
CA GLU A 96 11.80 -46.99 21.63
C GLU A 96 10.30 -46.81 21.91
N GLU A 97 9.68 -45.78 21.32
CA GLU A 97 8.26 -45.49 21.48
C GLU A 97 7.35 -46.33 20.55
N LEU A 98 7.78 -46.62 19.33
CA LEU A 98 6.96 -47.29 18.32
C LEU A 98 7.17 -48.80 18.20
N ASP A 99 8.28 -49.31 18.72
CA ASP A 99 8.62 -50.74 18.78
C ASP A 99 8.88 -51.19 20.23
N PRO A 100 7.83 -51.20 21.08
CA PRO A 100 7.95 -51.56 22.50
C PRO A 100 8.30 -53.04 22.73
N GLU A 101 8.21 -53.87 21.68
CA GLU A 101 8.55 -55.30 21.71
C GLU A 101 9.97 -55.59 21.21
N GLU A 102 10.76 -54.54 20.88
CA GLU A 102 12.14 -54.63 20.37
C GLU A 102 12.30 -55.54 19.14
N LEU A 103 11.32 -55.52 18.23
CA LEU A 103 11.32 -56.32 17.00
C LEU A 103 12.31 -55.79 15.95
N GLY A 104 12.80 -54.56 16.12
CA GLY A 104 13.75 -53.86 15.25
C GLY A 104 13.11 -53.16 14.05
N TYR A 105 11.78 -53.07 14.00
CA TYR A 105 11.05 -52.47 12.88
C TYR A 105 9.66 -51.93 13.26
N ILE A 106 9.19 -50.96 12.48
CA ILE A 106 7.87 -50.34 12.60
C ILE A 106 7.01 -50.70 11.38
N GLU A 107 5.82 -51.23 11.62
CA GLU A 107 4.82 -51.52 10.60
C GLU A 107 3.85 -50.33 10.41
N LEU A 108 3.19 -50.28 9.25
CA LEU A 108 2.30 -49.18 8.87
C LEU A 108 1.21 -48.88 9.92
N TRP A 109 0.63 -49.91 10.53
CA TRP A 109 -0.45 -49.77 11.52
C TRP A 109 0.03 -49.13 12.84
N GLN A 110 1.30 -49.31 13.22
CA GLN A 110 1.89 -48.67 14.40
C GLN A 110 2.02 -47.16 14.17
N LEU A 111 2.46 -46.78 12.97
CA LEU A 111 2.54 -45.39 12.54
C LEU A 111 1.14 -44.74 12.42
N GLU A 112 0.17 -45.47 11.89
CA GLU A 112 -1.24 -45.08 11.79
C GLU A 112 -1.82 -44.80 13.19
N THR A 113 -1.56 -45.69 14.14
CA THR A 113 -2.02 -45.57 15.52
C THR A 113 -1.46 -44.31 16.20
N LEU A 114 -0.16 -44.02 16.07
CA LEU A 114 0.47 -42.83 16.63
C LEU A 114 -0.11 -41.53 16.05
N LEU A 115 -0.33 -41.50 14.74
CA LEU A 115 -0.85 -40.30 14.05
C LEU A 115 -2.33 -40.07 14.36
N LEU A 116 -3.15 -41.13 14.44
CA LEU A 116 -4.55 -41.06 14.87
C LEU A 116 -4.71 -40.67 16.34
N GLN A 117 -3.80 -41.11 17.22
CA GLN A 117 -3.83 -40.76 18.63
C GLN A 117 -3.47 -39.28 18.85
N LYS A 118 -2.55 -38.74 18.05
CA LYS A 118 -2.21 -37.30 18.01
C LYS A 118 -3.36 -36.44 17.45
N ASP A 119 -4.10 -36.95 16.46
CA ASP A 119 -5.30 -36.29 15.96
C ASP A 119 -6.39 -36.16 17.03
N THR A 120 -6.44 -37.04 18.02
CA THR A 120 -7.36 -36.90 19.17
C THR A 120 -7.04 -35.67 20.03
N TYR A 121 -5.76 -35.27 20.13
CA TYR A 121 -5.32 -34.06 20.83
C TYR A 121 -5.44 -32.79 19.96
N VAL A 122 -5.23 -32.89 18.64
CA VAL A 122 -5.37 -31.78 17.68
C VAL A 122 -6.85 -31.50 17.34
N ASN A 123 -7.73 -32.50 17.45
CA ASN A 123 -9.17 -32.39 17.19
C ASN A 123 -9.88 -31.35 18.05
N TYR A 124 -9.35 -30.97 19.22
CA TYR A 124 -9.88 -29.85 20.01
C TYR A 124 -9.68 -28.48 19.33
N SER A 125 -8.65 -28.35 18.48
CA SER A 125 -8.38 -27.16 17.66
C SER A 125 -8.92 -27.28 16.22
N GLN A 126 -8.99 -28.50 15.68
CA GLN A 126 -9.46 -28.82 14.33
C GLN A 126 -11.00 -28.89 14.22
N ALA A 127 -11.74 -29.18 15.29
CA ALA A 127 -13.20 -29.15 15.28
C ALA A 127 -13.76 -27.76 14.90
N LEU A 128 -13.01 -26.68 15.17
CA LEU A 128 -13.32 -25.33 14.70
C LEU A 128 -13.00 -25.13 13.20
N SER A 129 -12.05 -25.88 12.64
CA SER A 129 -11.66 -25.79 11.22
C SER A 129 -12.48 -26.71 10.32
N TYR A 130 -12.86 -27.91 10.75
CA TYR A 130 -13.76 -28.81 10.02
C TYR A 130 -15.17 -28.22 9.90
N THR A 131 -15.67 -27.56 10.93
CA THR A 131 -16.92 -26.78 10.84
C THR A 131 -16.79 -25.64 9.83
N SER A 132 -15.64 -24.97 9.73
CA SER A 132 -15.39 -23.93 8.72
C SER A 132 -15.24 -24.48 7.30
N GLN A 133 -14.63 -25.65 7.10
CA GLN A 133 -14.42 -26.30 5.80
C GLN A 133 -15.67 -27.00 5.28
N ALA A 134 -16.42 -27.70 6.13
CA ALA A 134 -17.72 -28.26 5.77
C ALA A 134 -18.75 -27.16 5.49
N LEU A 135 -18.70 -26.04 6.22
CA LEU A 135 -19.48 -24.84 5.92
C LEU A 135 -19.05 -24.18 4.60
N SER A 136 -17.74 -24.12 4.32
CA SER A 136 -17.16 -23.61 3.06
C SER A 136 -17.53 -24.47 1.84
N GLN A 137 -17.46 -25.81 1.95
CA GLN A 137 -17.86 -26.74 0.89
C GLN A 137 -19.38 -26.72 0.67
N ASN A 138 -20.19 -26.67 1.72
CA ASN A 138 -21.65 -26.49 1.60
C ASN A 138 -22.03 -25.10 1.05
N LEU A 139 -21.22 -24.06 1.31
CA LEU A 139 -21.36 -22.73 0.69
C LEU A 139 -20.96 -22.73 -0.79
N ALA A 140 -19.98 -23.55 -1.18
CA ALA A 140 -19.49 -23.68 -2.55
C ALA A 140 -20.44 -24.53 -3.44
N LEU A 141 -21.08 -25.56 -2.88
CA LEU A 141 -22.02 -26.44 -3.60
C LEU A 141 -23.43 -25.87 -3.73
N ARG A 142 -23.78 -24.84 -2.96
CA ARG A 142 -25.08 -24.16 -3.10
C ARG A 142 -24.98 -23.13 -4.22
N LYS A 143 -25.48 -23.46 -5.42
CA LYS A 143 -25.75 -22.49 -6.51
C LYS A 143 -26.71 -21.40 -6.00
N LYS A 144 -26.17 -20.41 -5.26
CA LYS A 144 -26.88 -19.19 -4.86
C LYS A 144 -27.03 -18.34 -6.11
N GLY A 145 -28.26 -17.95 -6.44
CA GLY A 145 -28.57 -17.11 -7.60
C GLY A 145 -27.67 -15.86 -7.67
N SER A 146 -27.36 -15.42 -8.90
CA SER A 146 -26.40 -14.36 -9.22
C SER A 146 -26.57 -13.09 -8.34
N ILE A 147 -27.81 -12.71 -8.06
CA ILE A 147 -28.16 -11.53 -7.24
C ILE A 147 -27.71 -11.67 -5.78
N ARG A 148 -27.83 -12.87 -5.20
CA ARG A 148 -27.41 -13.15 -3.81
C ARG A 148 -25.89 -13.28 -3.68
N LYS A 149 -25.20 -13.68 -4.75
CA LYS A 149 -23.72 -13.69 -4.81
C LYS A 149 -23.16 -12.26 -4.89
N ILE A 150 -23.80 -11.39 -5.68
CA ILE A 150 -23.48 -9.96 -5.75
C ILE A 150 -23.73 -9.29 -4.39
N GLY A 151 -24.87 -9.57 -3.75
CA GLY A 151 -25.19 -9.06 -2.42
C GLY A 151 -24.16 -9.43 -1.36
N ASN A 152 -23.77 -10.71 -1.26
CA ASN A 152 -22.75 -11.13 -0.29
C ASN A 152 -21.37 -10.53 -0.61
N SER A 153 -20.99 -10.43 -1.89
CA SER A 153 -19.73 -9.79 -2.28
C SER A 153 -19.70 -8.31 -1.92
N LEU A 154 -20.83 -7.61 -2.04
CA LEU A 154 -20.97 -6.21 -1.61
C LEU A 154 -20.85 -6.08 -0.09
N ILE A 155 -21.49 -6.98 0.66
CA ILE A 155 -21.39 -7.00 2.13
C ILE A 155 -19.95 -7.20 2.58
N TYR A 156 -19.25 -8.20 2.03
CA TYR A 156 -17.84 -8.42 2.37
C TYR A 156 -16.95 -7.24 1.98
N TYR A 157 -17.19 -6.62 0.82
CA TYR A 157 -16.45 -5.43 0.41
C TYR A 157 -16.69 -4.25 1.38
N LEU A 158 -17.94 -4.05 1.81
CA LEU A 158 -18.32 -3.03 2.77
C LEU A 158 -17.69 -3.30 4.13
N GLU A 159 -17.72 -4.54 4.63
CA GLU A 159 -17.10 -4.92 5.90
C GLU A 159 -15.58 -4.71 5.86
N ASP A 160 -14.91 -5.09 4.78
CA ASP A 160 -13.45 -4.92 4.65
C ASP A 160 -13.02 -3.45 4.49
N ASN A 161 -13.87 -2.61 3.89
CA ASN A 161 -13.52 -1.23 3.53
C ASN A 161 -14.35 -0.16 4.26
N TRP A 162 -15.12 -0.51 5.29
CA TRP A 162 -16.07 0.41 5.94
C TRP A 162 -15.40 1.71 6.41
N LYS A 163 -14.18 1.64 6.96
CA LYS A 163 -13.41 2.81 7.40
C LYS A 163 -13.11 3.77 6.24
N ARG A 164 -12.73 3.24 5.08
CA ARG A 164 -12.44 4.03 3.87
C ARG A 164 -13.72 4.70 3.37
N LEU A 165 -14.81 3.93 3.26
CA LEU A 165 -16.08 4.44 2.78
C LEU A 165 -16.64 5.53 3.71
N TRP A 166 -16.57 5.32 5.02
CA TRP A 166 -16.97 6.30 6.03
C TRP A 166 -16.21 7.63 5.88
N VAL A 167 -14.87 7.57 5.78
CA VAL A 167 -14.05 8.78 5.64
C VAL A 167 -14.35 9.51 4.33
N LEU A 168 -14.51 8.77 3.22
CA LEU A 168 -14.87 9.36 1.93
C LEU A 168 -16.27 9.99 1.97
N ALA A 169 -17.25 9.32 2.57
CA ALA A 169 -18.61 9.84 2.72
C ALA A 169 -18.63 11.12 3.58
N LEU A 170 -17.90 11.12 4.70
CA LEU A 170 -17.76 12.30 5.55
C LEU A 170 -17.11 13.47 4.79
N TRP A 171 -16.01 13.21 4.10
CA TRP A 171 -15.29 14.24 3.32
C TRP A 171 -16.14 14.81 2.18
N ILE A 172 -16.83 13.96 1.42
CA ILE A 172 -17.76 14.38 0.36
C ILE A 172 -18.93 15.17 0.96
N GLY A 173 -19.49 14.72 2.08
CA GLY A 173 -20.56 15.43 2.80
C GLY A 173 -20.14 16.84 3.24
N ILE A 174 -18.93 17.00 3.79
CA ILE A 174 -18.39 18.31 4.15
C ILE A 174 -18.21 19.18 2.90
N MET A 175 -17.65 18.64 1.81
CA MET A 175 -17.50 19.41 0.57
C MET A 175 -18.85 19.85 0.00
N ALA A 176 -19.85 18.96 -0.04
CA ALA A 176 -21.19 19.28 -0.52
C ALA A 176 -21.86 20.34 0.37
N GLY A 177 -21.72 20.23 1.69
CA GLY A 177 -22.22 21.22 2.65
C GLY A 177 -21.58 22.60 2.46
N LEU A 178 -20.24 22.67 2.36
CA LEU A 178 -19.51 23.93 2.15
C LEU A 178 -19.85 24.57 0.80
N PHE A 179 -19.91 23.76 -0.27
CA PHE A 179 -20.30 24.23 -1.59
C PHE A 179 -21.71 24.82 -1.56
N THR A 180 -22.67 24.08 -0.99
CA THR A 180 -24.09 24.50 -0.91
C THR A 180 -24.24 25.76 -0.06
N TRP A 181 -23.58 25.83 1.09
CA TRP A 181 -23.58 27.00 1.96
C TRP A 181 -23.08 28.25 1.23
N LYS A 182 -21.93 28.17 0.55
CA LYS A 182 -21.41 29.30 -0.24
C LYS A 182 -22.26 29.63 -1.44
N PHE A 183 -22.83 28.63 -2.09
CA PHE A 183 -23.71 28.81 -3.23
C PHE A 183 -24.93 29.64 -2.83
N ILE A 184 -25.63 29.25 -1.74
CA ILE A 184 -26.79 29.98 -1.21
C ILE A 184 -26.38 31.39 -0.78
N GLN A 185 -25.29 31.53 -0.02
CA GLN A 185 -24.78 32.83 0.41
C GLN A 185 -24.57 33.81 -0.75
N TYR A 186 -24.01 33.35 -1.88
CA TYR A 186 -23.76 34.23 -3.02
C TYR A 186 -25.00 34.43 -3.90
N ARG A 187 -25.97 33.52 -3.87
CA ARG A 187 -27.25 33.67 -4.58
C ARG A 187 -28.06 34.86 -4.04
N GLU A 188 -27.94 35.13 -2.75
CA GLU A 188 -28.62 36.22 -2.06
C GLU A 188 -27.92 37.58 -2.20
N ARG A 189 -26.70 37.63 -2.76
CA ARG A 189 -25.94 38.87 -2.95
C ARG A 189 -26.27 39.54 -4.28
N TYR A 190 -26.15 40.87 -4.32
CA TYR A 190 -26.38 41.65 -5.55
C TYR A 190 -25.53 41.18 -6.75
N VAL A 191 -24.30 40.70 -6.51
CA VAL A 191 -23.41 40.15 -7.56
C VAL A 191 -24.04 39.01 -8.36
N PHE A 192 -24.99 38.27 -7.78
CA PHE A 192 -25.75 37.24 -8.49
C PHE A 192 -26.61 37.82 -9.62
N LYS A 193 -27.15 39.03 -9.47
CA LYS A 193 -27.95 39.67 -10.53
C LYS A 193 -27.14 39.93 -11.80
N VAL A 194 -25.83 40.10 -11.67
CA VAL A 194 -24.91 40.36 -12.80
C VAL A 194 -24.29 39.06 -13.34
N MET A 195 -23.64 38.31 -12.46
CA MET A 195 -22.85 37.11 -12.83
C MET A 195 -23.66 35.80 -12.82
N GLY A 196 -24.86 35.80 -12.21
CA GLY A 196 -25.77 34.65 -12.17
C GLY A 196 -25.17 33.43 -11.47
N TYR A 197 -25.51 32.24 -11.94
CA TYR A 197 -25.05 30.97 -11.36
C TYR A 197 -23.55 30.71 -11.48
N CYS A 198 -22.84 31.48 -12.30
CA CYS A 198 -21.41 31.32 -12.49
C CYS A 198 -20.65 31.76 -11.22
N VAL A 199 -21.03 32.89 -10.62
CA VAL A 199 -20.37 33.36 -9.39
C VAL A 199 -20.65 32.44 -8.20
N THR A 200 -21.88 31.92 -8.09
CA THR A 200 -22.23 31.01 -6.98
C THR A 200 -21.48 29.68 -7.10
N THR A 201 -21.37 29.15 -8.31
CA THR A 201 -20.60 27.92 -8.59
C THR A 201 -19.11 28.14 -8.38
N ALA A 202 -18.55 29.26 -8.87
CA ALA A 202 -17.15 29.60 -8.69
C ALA A 202 -16.77 29.79 -7.21
N LYS A 203 -17.66 30.42 -6.42
CA LYS A 203 -17.43 30.62 -4.97
C LYS A 203 -17.67 29.36 -4.15
N GLY A 204 -18.62 28.51 -4.53
CA GLY A 204 -18.79 27.18 -3.95
C GLY A 204 -17.55 26.31 -4.18
N ALA A 205 -17.05 26.26 -5.43
CA ALA A 205 -15.83 25.53 -5.78
C ALA A 205 -14.59 26.10 -5.09
N ALA A 206 -14.50 27.42 -4.92
CA ALA A 206 -13.42 28.03 -4.16
C ALA A 206 -13.40 27.57 -2.69
N GLU A 207 -14.56 27.39 -2.07
CA GLU A 207 -14.63 26.94 -0.67
C GLU A 207 -14.21 25.47 -0.51
N THR A 208 -14.60 24.60 -1.44
CA THR A 208 -14.13 23.21 -1.44
C THR A 208 -12.65 23.12 -1.75
N LEU A 209 -12.13 23.99 -2.64
CA LEU A 209 -10.69 24.10 -2.89
C LEU A 209 -9.91 24.49 -1.65
N LYS A 210 -10.36 25.47 -0.86
CA LYS A 210 -9.68 25.83 0.40
C LYS A 210 -9.58 24.65 1.36
N LEU A 211 -10.68 23.89 1.53
CA LEU A 211 -10.67 22.69 2.35
C LEU A 211 -9.67 21.66 1.81
N ASN A 212 -9.75 21.34 0.52
CA ASN A 212 -8.90 20.32 -0.09
C ASN A 212 -7.42 20.70 -0.08
N MET A 213 -7.11 21.97 -0.35
CA MET A 213 -5.75 22.51 -0.21
C MET A 213 -5.30 22.49 1.25
N ALA A 214 -6.18 22.64 2.24
CA ALA A 214 -5.79 22.49 3.63
C ALA A 214 -5.46 21.03 3.99
N ILE A 215 -6.35 20.10 3.67
CA ILE A 215 -6.22 18.71 4.12
C ILE A 215 -5.21 17.89 3.31
N ILE A 216 -4.85 18.27 2.07
CA ILE A 216 -3.90 17.50 1.24
C ILE A 216 -2.51 17.36 1.87
N LEU A 217 -2.12 18.27 2.76
CA LEU A 217 -0.86 18.21 3.51
C LEU A 217 -0.87 17.19 4.66
N LEU A 218 -2.04 16.89 5.22
CA LEU A 218 -2.13 16.04 6.42
C LEU A 218 -1.70 14.58 6.13
N PRO A 219 -2.13 13.93 5.03
CA PRO A 219 -1.73 12.56 4.75
C PRO A 219 -0.23 12.38 4.49
N VAL A 220 0.48 13.44 4.08
CA VAL A 220 1.93 13.38 3.82
C VAL A 220 2.78 13.69 5.06
N CYS A 221 2.15 14.02 6.19
CA CYS A 221 2.79 14.16 7.50
C CYS A 221 3.01 12.76 8.14
N ARG A 222 4.05 12.05 7.68
CA ARG A 222 4.31 10.65 8.02
C ARG A 222 4.51 10.42 9.52
N ASN A 223 5.18 11.33 10.23
CA ASN A 223 5.43 11.18 11.67
C ASN A 223 4.12 11.32 12.44
N THR A 224 3.33 12.34 12.11
CA THR A 224 2.01 12.57 12.70
C THR A 224 1.07 11.41 12.43
N ILE A 225 1.02 10.91 11.20
CA ILE A 225 0.20 9.73 10.83
C ILE A 225 0.65 8.48 11.60
N THR A 226 1.95 8.24 11.72
CA THR A 226 2.49 7.11 12.49
C THR A 226 2.12 7.20 13.97
N TRP A 227 2.21 8.39 14.56
CA TRP A 227 1.80 8.63 15.94
C TRP A 227 0.30 8.40 16.12
N LEU A 228 -0.55 8.98 15.25
CA LEU A 228 -2.00 8.81 15.28
C LEU A 228 -2.43 7.36 15.11
N ARG A 229 -1.71 6.56 14.30
CA ARG A 229 -1.97 5.13 14.10
C ARG A 229 -1.84 4.33 15.40
N ASN A 230 -1.02 4.77 16.35
CA ASN A 230 -0.87 4.11 17.65
C ASN A 230 -1.88 4.59 18.70
N THR A 231 -2.83 5.46 18.32
CA THR A 231 -3.88 5.95 19.22
C THR A 231 -5.22 5.26 18.94
N ARG A 232 -6.22 5.57 19.78
CA ARG A 232 -7.61 5.09 19.60
C ARG A 232 -8.21 5.51 18.25
N ALA A 233 -7.67 6.53 17.57
CA ALA A 233 -8.16 7.01 16.28
C ALA A 233 -8.04 5.96 15.15
N ALA A 234 -7.08 5.03 15.23
CA ALA A 234 -6.90 3.97 14.22
C ALA A 234 -8.07 2.97 14.14
N ARG A 235 -8.94 2.95 15.16
CA ARG A 235 -10.20 2.19 15.12
C ARG A 235 -11.19 2.73 14.10
N VAL A 236 -11.16 4.03 13.83
CA VAL A 236 -12.12 4.72 12.94
C VAL A 236 -11.48 5.19 11.64
N LEU A 237 -10.18 5.53 11.66
CA LEU A 237 -9.48 6.09 10.50
C LEU A 237 -8.49 5.08 9.88
N PRO A 238 -8.52 4.87 8.54
CA PRO A 238 -7.58 3.99 7.84
C PRO A 238 -6.27 4.73 7.54
N PHE A 239 -5.42 4.94 8.56
CA PHE A 239 -4.17 5.70 8.42
C PHE A 239 -3.16 5.12 7.43
N ASP A 240 -3.21 3.81 7.14
CA ASP A 240 -2.32 3.17 6.18
C ASP A 240 -2.67 3.52 4.70
N ASP A 241 -3.85 4.09 4.45
CA ASP A 241 -4.29 4.55 3.12
C ASP A 241 -4.09 6.06 2.89
N ASN A 242 -3.29 6.71 3.74
CA ASN A 242 -3.02 8.15 3.67
C ASN A 242 -2.61 8.63 2.26
N ILE A 243 -1.71 7.93 1.57
CA ILE A 243 -1.25 8.32 0.22
C ILE A 243 -2.34 8.11 -0.84
N ASN A 244 -3.20 7.09 -0.68
CA ASN A 244 -4.34 6.91 -1.58
C ASN A 244 -5.34 8.06 -1.39
N PHE A 245 -5.62 8.44 -0.15
CA PHE A 245 -6.46 9.59 0.16
C PHE A 245 -5.88 10.91 -0.37
N HIS A 246 -4.55 11.12 -0.27
CA HIS A 246 -3.88 12.28 -0.89
C HIS A 246 -4.12 12.38 -2.40
N LYS A 247 -4.06 11.24 -3.12
CA LYS A 247 -4.37 11.20 -4.56
C LYS A 247 -5.84 11.49 -4.85
N THR A 248 -6.76 10.99 -4.01
CA THR A 248 -8.20 11.28 -4.11
C THR A 248 -8.49 12.77 -3.91
N ILE A 249 -7.86 13.40 -2.92
CA ILE A 249 -7.97 14.85 -2.70
C ILE A 249 -7.41 15.62 -3.90
N ALA A 250 -6.27 15.20 -4.45
CA ALA A 250 -5.69 15.82 -5.64
C ALA A 250 -6.67 15.79 -6.84
N ALA A 251 -7.38 14.68 -7.05
CA ALA A 251 -8.41 14.58 -8.08
C ALA A 251 -9.57 15.58 -7.84
N ALA A 252 -10.04 15.71 -6.59
CA ALA A 252 -11.06 16.71 -6.25
C ALA A 252 -10.57 18.15 -6.42
N ILE A 253 -9.29 18.42 -6.17
CA ILE A 253 -8.67 19.73 -6.44
C ILE A 253 -8.73 20.05 -7.94
N VAL A 254 -8.43 19.09 -8.83
CA VAL A 254 -8.55 19.31 -10.29
C VAL A 254 -9.97 19.72 -10.66
N VAL A 255 -10.97 18.96 -10.20
CA VAL A 255 -12.38 19.27 -10.45
C VAL A 255 -12.75 20.66 -9.90
N GLY A 256 -12.33 20.97 -8.68
CA GLY A 256 -12.54 22.27 -8.04
C GLY A 256 -11.91 23.43 -8.83
N VAL A 257 -10.68 23.26 -9.33
CA VAL A 257 -9.99 24.28 -10.13
C VAL A 257 -10.72 24.52 -11.45
N ILE A 258 -11.15 23.46 -12.14
CA ILE A 258 -11.93 23.59 -13.38
C ILE A 258 -13.22 24.37 -13.12
N LEU A 259 -13.98 24.01 -12.08
CA LEU A 259 -15.22 24.70 -11.73
C LEU A 259 -14.99 26.13 -11.26
N HIS A 260 -13.90 26.41 -10.55
CA HIS A 260 -13.58 27.74 -10.04
C HIS A 260 -13.02 28.66 -11.13
N ALA A 261 -11.89 28.29 -11.72
CA ALA A 261 -11.20 29.09 -12.73
C ALA A 261 -11.99 29.13 -14.05
N GLY A 262 -12.60 28.01 -14.45
CA GLY A 262 -13.42 27.95 -15.66
C GLY A 262 -14.62 28.89 -15.60
N ASN A 263 -15.37 28.90 -14.50
CA ASN A 263 -16.48 29.83 -14.34
C ASN A 263 -16.01 31.29 -14.29
N HIS A 264 -14.89 31.59 -13.62
CA HIS A 264 -14.35 32.95 -13.62
C HIS A 264 -13.97 33.43 -15.04
N LEU A 265 -13.22 32.62 -15.79
CA LEU A 265 -12.68 33.00 -17.10
C LEU A 265 -13.72 32.98 -18.22
N VAL A 266 -14.62 31.99 -18.23
CA VAL A 266 -15.56 31.73 -19.34
C VAL A 266 -16.91 32.41 -19.10
N CYS A 267 -17.29 32.65 -17.84
CA CYS A 267 -18.63 33.16 -17.53
C CYS A 267 -18.64 34.46 -16.72
N ASP A 268 -18.01 34.51 -15.54
CA ASP A 268 -18.11 35.70 -14.66
C ASP A 268 -17.51 36.94 -15.32
N PHE A 269 -16.27 36.84 -15.84
CA PHE A 269 -15.61 37.97 -16.48
C PHE A 269 -16.39 38.46 -17.72
N PRO A 270 -16.78 37.61 -18.69
CA PRO A 270 -17.60 38.07 -19.81
C PRO A 270 -18.93 38.68 -19.40
N ARG A 271 -19.63 38.11 -18.39
CA ARG A 271 -20.91 38.65 -17.91
C ARG A 271 -20.77 40.00 -17.21
N LEU A 272 -19.70 40.17 -16.42
CA LEU A 272 -19.39 41.45 -15.79
C LEU A 272 -19.15 42.53 -16.85
N ILE A 273 -18.33 42.23 -17.86
CA ILE A 273 -17.95 43.18 -18.90
C ILE A 273 -19.15 43.57 -19.79
N ARG A 274 -20.05 42.63 -20.07
CA ARG A 274 -21.25 42.85 -20.89
C ARG A 274 -22.44 43.44 -20.12
N SER A 275 -22.34 43.61 -18.80
CA SER A 275 -23.44 44.18 -18.00
C SER A 275 -23.71 45.64 -18.37
N SER A 276 -24.96 46.10 -18.24
CA SER A 276 -25.28 47.52 -18.38
C SER A 276 -24.61 48.34 -17.27
N GLU A 277 -24.35 49.64 -17.52
CA GLU A 277 -23.76 50.52 -16.51
C GLU A 277 -24.60 50.55 -15.23
N GLU A 278 -25.94 50.59 -15.34
CA GLU A 278 -26.85 50.56 -14.19
C GLU A 278 -26.65 49.31 -13.29
N MET A 279 -26.47 48.14 -13.91
CA MET A 279 -26.25 46.88 -13.19
C MET A 279 -24.81 46.78 -12.64
N TYR A 280 -23.86 47.49 -13.24
CA TYR A 280 -22.47 47.52 -12.82
C TYR A 280 -22.23 48.50 -11.66
N THR A 281 -22.90 49.65 -11.62
CA THR A 281 -22.67 50.72 -10.62
C THR A 281 -22.57 50.20 -9.18
N PRO A 282 -23.46 49.30 -8.69
CA PRO A 282 -23.37 48.80 -7.31
C PRO A 282 -22.18 47.84 -7.07
N LEU A 283 -21.57 47.32 -8.14
CA LEU A 283 -20.36 46.50 -8.10
C LEU A 283 -19.06 47.32 -8.18
N GLY A 284 -19.14 48.63 -8.41
CA GLY A 284 -17.97 49.51 -8.46
C GLY A 284 -17.15 49.50 -7.17
N ILE A 285 -17.81 49.25 -6.03
CA ILE A 285 -17.13 49.04 -4.74
C ILE A 285 -16.23 47.79 -4.72
N TYR A 286 -16.34 46.86 -5.67
CA TYR A 286 -15.51 45.67 -5.73
C TYR A 286 -14.50 45.74 -6.89
N PHE A 287 -14.92 46.27 -8.04
CA PHE A 287 -14.14 46.23 -9.28
C PHE A 287 -13.63 47.61 -9.76
N GLY A 288 -13.94 48.69 -9.04
CA GLY A 288 -13.60 50.07 -9.40
C GLY A 288 -14.76 50.82 -10.06
N GLU A 289 -14.70 52.15 -10.07
CA GLU A 289 -15.79 53.00 -10.63
C GLU A 289 -16.02 52.73 -12.12
N THR A 290 -14.94 52.54 -12.89
CA THR A 290 -15.00 52.19 -14.31
C THR A 290 -15.00 50.68 -14.50
N LYS A 291 -15.86 50.17 -15.38
CA LYS A 291 -15.92 48.75 -15.72
C LYS A 291 -14.57 48.24 -16.23
N PRO A 292 -14.00 47.17 -15.63
CA PRO A 292 -12.71 46.65 -16.06
C PRO A 292 -12.81 45.93 -17.40
N THR A 293 -11.72 45.95 -18.17
CA THR A 293 -11.58 45.10 -19.36
C THR A 293 -11.20 43.67 -18.97
N TYR A 294 -11.39 42.71 -19.89
CA TYR A 294 -11.01 41.32 -19.66
C TYR A 294 -9.51 41.17 -19.31
N LEU A 295 -8.66 41.92 -20.03
CA LEU A 295 -7.22 41.91 -19.77
C LEU A 295 -6.87 42.53 -18.42
N ALA A 296 -7.62 43.55 -17.97
CA ALA A 296 -7.43 44.14 -16.64
C ALA A 296 -7.75 43.12 -15.53
N LEU A 297 -8.82 42.33 -15.68
CA LEU A 297 -9.17 41.27 -14.72
C LEU A 297 -8.12 40.15 -14.67
N ILE A 298 -7.55 39.77 -15.82
CA ILE A 298 -6.48 38.77 -15.90
C ILE A 298 -5.16 39.29 -15.31
N LYS A 299 -4.81 40.56 -15.58
CA LYS A 299 -3.60 41.19 -15.05
C LYS A 299 -3.71 41.58 -13.58
N GLY A 300 -4.93 41.60 -13.03
CA GLY A 300 -5.17 41.78 -11.60
C GLY A 300 -4.49 40.70 -10.76
N VAL A 301 -4.30 40.97 -9.47
CA VAL A 301 -3.56 40.09 -8.56
C VAL A 301 -4.16 38.68 -8.54
N GLU A 302 -5.49 38.56 -8.53
CA GLU A 302 -6.20 37.28 -8.52
C GLU A 302 -6.04 36.51 -9.82
N GLY A 303 -6.02 37.19 -10.97
CA GLY A 303 -5.83 36.58 -12.28
C GLY A 303 -4.41 36.03 -12.42
N VAL A 304 -3.39 36.85 -12.12
CA VAL A 304 -1.97 36.45 -12.21
C VAL A 304 -1.66 35.31 -11.24
N THR A 305 -2.05 35.44 -9.97
CA THR A 305 -1.83 34.37 -8.98
C THR A 305 -2.58 33.09 -9.34
N GLY A 306 -3.81 33.20 -9.86
CA GLY A 306 -4.60 32.07 -10.37
C GLY A 306 -3.89 31.33 -11.50
N ILE A 307 -3.37 32.06 -12.50
CA ILE A 307 -2.63 31.48 -13.63
C ILE A 307 -1.34 30.80 -13.16
N ILE A 308 -0.57 31.46 -12.28
CA ILE A 308 0.66 30.87 -11.71
C ILE A 308 0.35 29.55 -11.00
N MET A 309 -0.71 29.52 -10.17
CA MET A 309 -1.14 28.29 -9.48
C MET A 309 -1.51 27.19 -10.48
N VAL A 310 -2.35 27.50 -11.49
CA VAL A 310 -2.80 26.52 -12.49
C VAL A 310 -1.62 25.96 -13.28
N VAL A 311 -0.70 26.80 -13.75
CA VAL A 311 0.49 26.36 -14.50
C VAL A 311 1.36 25.43 -13.63
N CYS A 312 1.66 25.83 -12.39
CA CYS A 312 2.45 25.00 -11.47
C CYS A 312 1.77 23.65 -11.20
N MET A 313 0.45 23.66 -10.99
CA MET A 313 -0.33 22.45 -10.74
C MET A 313 -0.41 21.52 -11.95
N ILE A 314 -0.54 22.06 -13.17
CA ILE A 314 -0.51 21.26 -14.40
C ILE A 314 0.83 20.51 -14.50
N ILE A 315 1.95 21.20 -14.26
CA ILE A 315 3.28 20.59 -14.30
C ILE A 315 3.39 19.50 -13.23
N ALA A 316 3.06 19.84 -11.98
CA ALA A 316 3.18 18.92 -10.85
C ALA A 316 2.27 17.68 -10.98
N PHE A 317 1.01 17.86 -11.41
CA PHE A 317 0.06 16.75 -11.56
C PHE A 317 0.39 15.85 -12.75
N THR A 318 0.83 16.43 -13.88
CA THR A 318 1.25 15.64 -15.05
C THR A 318 2.42 14.74 -14.69
N LEU A 319 3.45 15.29 -14.05
CA LEU A 319 4.65 14.53 -13.66
C LEU A 319 4.41 13.57 -12.48
N ALA A 320 3.36 13.81 -11.68
CA ALA A 320 2.94 12.87 -10.63
C ALA A 320 2.13 11.67 -11.15
N THR A 321 1.68 11.67 -12.40
CA THR A 321 0.95 10.53 -12.96
C THR A 321 1.83 9.29 -13.05
N ARG A 322 1.22 8.09 -12.95
CA ARG A 322 1.94 6.80 -12.98
C ARG A 322 2.84 6.66 -14.22
N TRP A 323 2.39 7.19 -15.35
CA TRP A 323 3.05 7.07 -16.65
C TRP A 323 4.37 7.84 -16.69
N PHE A 324 4.36 9.10 -16.26
CA PHE A 324 5.56 9.94 -16.21
C PHE A 324 6.48 9.57 -15.04
N ARG A 325 5.90 9.33 -13.86
CA ARG A 325 6.66 8.98 -12.64
C ARG A 325 7.44 7.67 -12.78
N ARG A 326 6.90 6.68 -13.50
CA ARG A 326 7.57 5.38 -13.76
C ARG A 326 8.34 5.33 -15.08
N SER A 327 8.56 6.48 -15.73
CA SER A 327 9.28 6.57 -17.02
C SER A 327 8.72 5.64 -18.12
N LEU A 328 7.41 5.40 -18.11
CA LEU A 328 6.75 4.58 -19.14
C LEU A 328 6.61 5.34 -20.47
N VAL A 329 6.60 6.68 -20.40
CA VAL A 329 6.63 7.57 -21.57
C VAL A 329 8.08 7.93 -21.84
N LYS A 330 8.58 7.63 -23.05
CA LYS A 330 9.90 8.07 -23.51
C LYS A 330 9.75 9.35 -24.31
N LEU A 331 10.21 10.47 -23.76
CA LEU A 331 10.23 11.75 -24.47
C LEU A 331 11.50 11.90 -25.32
N PRO A 332 11.44 12.57 -26.48
CA PRO A 332 12.62 12.87 -27.29
C PRO A 332 13.55 13.85 -26.56
N LYS A 333 14.86 13.79 -26.83
CA LYS A 333 15.84 14.76 -26.31
C LYS A 333 15.46 16.18 -26.77
N PRO A 334 15.54 17.21 -25.91
CA PRO A 334 16.17 17.23 -24.57
C PRO A 334 15.24 16.89 -23.40
N PHE A 335 14.02 16.40 -23.65
CA PHE A 335 12.99 16.21 -22.62
C PHE A 335 13.01 14.82 -21.96
N ASP A 336 13.98 13.96 -22.30
CA ASP A 336 14.17 12.64 -21.69
C ASP A 336 14.34 12.72 -20.16
N LYS A 337 14.97 13.80 -19.67
CA LYS A 337 15.14 14.10 -18.24
C LYS A 337 13.86 14.54 -17.52
N LEU A 338 12.78 14.86 -18.22
CA LEU A 338 11.47 15.22 -17.64
C LEU A 338 10.61 14.01 -17.28
N THR A 339 11.20 12.82 -17.22
CA THR A 339 10.50 11.59 -16.87
C THR A 339 11.20 10.88 -15.71
N GLY A 340 10.44 10.12 -14.93
CA GLY A 340 10.95 9.38 -13.78
C GLY A 340 10.73 10.08 -12.44
N PHE A 341 11.17 9.40 -11.38
CA PHE A 341 10.89 9.82 -10.01
C PHE A 341 11.52 11.17 -9.65
N ASN A 342 12.74 11.46 -10.11
CA ASN A 342 13.38 12.76 -9.87
C ASN A 342 12.56 13.92 -10.45
N ALA A 343 12.06 13.79 -11.68
CA ALA A 343 11.20 14.80 -12.31
C ALA A 343 9.90 15.00 -11.52
N PHE A 344 9.28 13.92 -11.06
CA PHE A 344 8.16 13.97 -10.13
C PHE A 344 8.52 14.74 -8.85
N TRP A 345 9.61 14.37 -8.18
CA TRP A 345 9.98 14.94 -6.88
C TRP A 345 10.23 16.45 -6.97
N TYR A 346 11.04 16.91 -7.93
CA TYR A 346 11.32 18.34 -8.12
C TYR A 346 10.09 19.13 -8.52
N SER A 347 9.29 18.63 -9.47
CA SER A 347 8.07 19.31 -9.88
C SER A 347 7.03 19.35 -8.76
N HIS A 348 6.97 18.33 -7.89
CA HIS A 348 6.04 18.35 -6.78
C HIS A 348 6.34 19.47 -5.78
N HIS A 349 7.61 19.89 -5.62
CA HIS A 349 8.00 21.03 -4.77
C HIS A 349 7.44 22.39 -5.24
N LEU A 350 6.94 22.48 -6.48
CA LEU A 350 6.16 23.63 -6.95
C LEU A 350 4.95 23.92 -6.05
N PHE A 351 4.51 22.95 -5.21
CA PHE A 351 3.52 23.20 -4.18
C PHE A 351 3.88 24.42 -3.30
N ALA A 352 5.15 24.68 -3.02
CA ALA A 352 5.55 25.84 -2.22
C ALA A 352 5.12 27.16 -2.89
N ILE A 353 5.35 27.28 -4.21
CA ILE A 353 4.93 28.43 -5.01
C ILE A 353 3.39 28.52 -5.02
N VAL A 354 2.71 27.38 -5.21
CA VAL A 354 1.23 27.33 -5.22
C VAL A 354 0.65 27.83 -3.90
N TYR A 355 1.21 27.47 -2.74
CA TYR A 355 0.69 27.93 -1.45
C TYR A 355 0.94 29.42 -1.19
N VAL A 356 2.12 29.93 -1.57
CA VAL A 356 2.39 31.38 -1.50
C VAL A 356 1.40 32.13 -2.38
N ALA A 357 1.23 31.69 -3.64
CA ALA A 357 0.27 32.27 -4.55
C ALA A 357 -1.18 32.14 -4.04
N LEU A 358 -1.56 31.04 -3.39
CA LEU A 358 -2.89 30.82 -2.81
C LEU A 358 -3.19 31.78 -1.66
N ILE A 359 -2.20 32.06 -0.79
CA ILE A 359 -2.34 33.04 0.30
C ILE A 359 -2.55 34.43 -0.28
N VAL A 360 -1.72 34.83 -1.26
CA VAL A 360 -1.87 36.12 -1.94
C VAL A 360 -3.23 36.20 -2.65
N HIS A 361 -3.58 35.20 -3.46
CA HIS A 361 -4.86 35.11 -4.14
C HIS A 361 -6.05 35.24 -3.18
N GLY A 362 -6.00 34.54 -2.04
CA GLY A 362 -7.02 34.59 -1.00
C GLY A 362 -7.08 35.92 -0.23
N GLN A 363 -5.97 36.64 -0.15
CA GLN A 363 -5.90 37.93 0.52
C GLN A 363 -6.43 39.07 -0.36
N PHE A 364 -6.31 38.99 -1.68
CA PHE A 364 -6.70 40.07 -2.57
C PHE A 364 -8.12 39.96 -3.15
N VAL A 365 -8.86 38.86 -2.90
CA VAL A 365 -10.20 38.60 -3.45
C VAL A 365 -11.14 39.82 -3.50
N TYR A 366 -11.55 40.21 -4.72
CA TYR A 366 -12.51 41.29 -5.02
C TYR A 366 -13.73 41.40 -4.09
N LEU A 367 -14.46 40.30 -3.87
CA LEU A 367 -15.80 40.32 -3.23
C LEU A 367 -15.79 40.29 -1.70
N ILE A 368 -14.61 40.33 -1.06
CA ILE A 368 -14.45 40.34 0.41
C ILE A 368 -13.31 41.28 0.80
N ARG A 369 -13.64 42.50 1.25
CA ARG A 369 -12.64 43.49 1.68
C ARG A 369 -12.16 43.28 3.13
N VAL A 370 -13.07 42.85 3.99
CA VAL A 370 -12.83 42.72 5.44
C VAL A 370 -11.92 41.53 5.75
N TRP A 371 -10.77 41.78 6.37
CA TRP A 371 -9.70 40.79 6.53
C TRP A 371 -10.12 39.54 7.32
N TYR A 372 -10.86 39.68 8.42
CA TYR A 372 -11.31 38.53 9.24
C TYR A 372 -12.39 37.69 8.57
N ARG A 373 -13.01 38.18 7.48
CA ARG A 373 -13.95 37.40 6.65
C ARG A 373 -13.24 36.61 5.54
N LYS A 374 -11.94 36.82 5.33
CA LYS A 374 -11.14 36.08 4.35
C LYS A 374 -10.76 34.73 4.95
N SER A 375 -11.49 33.68 4.60
CA SER A 375 -11.33 32.36 5.23
C SER A 375 -10.06 31.60 4.79
N THR A 376 -9.40 31.97 3.70
CA THR A 376 -8.28 31.18 3.13
C THR A 376 -7.17 30.92 4.15
N TRP A 377 -6.69 31.95 4.86
CA TRP A 377 -5.62 31.77 5.86
C TRP A 377 -6.08 30.91 7.05
N MET A 378 -7.38 30.97 7.40
CA MET A 378 -7.95 30.20 8.51
C MET A 378 -7.95 28.69 8.20
N TYR A 379 -8.29 28.30 6.96
CA TYR A 379 -8.21 26.91 6.52
C TYR A 379 -6.76 26.41 6.51
N LEU A 380 -5.82 27.25 6.05
CA LEU A 380 -4.44 26.84 5.83
C LEU A 380 -3.57 26.85 7.09
N ALA A 381 -3.88 27.70 8.08
CA ALA A 381 -3.02 27.93 9.24
C ALA A 381 -2.62 26.63 9.95
N VAL A 382 -3.59 25.83 10.39
CA VAL A 382 -3.31 24.61 11.16
C VAL A 382 -2.56 23.55 10.33
N PRO A 383 -3.02 23.15 9.13
CA PRO A 383 -2.33 22.11 8.36
C PRO A 383 -0.94 22.53 7.86
N VAL A 384 -0.74 23.79 7.48
CA VAL A 384 0.57 24.30 7.08
C VAL A 384 1.52 24.33 8.27
N CYS A 385 1.09 24.82 9.44
CA CYS A 385 1.91 24.79 10.65
C CYS A 385 2.28 23.36 11.07
N LEU A 386 1.33 22.41 11.02
CA LEU A 386 1.60 21.01 11.32
C LEU A 386 2.61 20.39 10.33
N TYR A 387 2.45 20.67 9.04
CA TYR A 387 3.37 20.20 8.00
C TYR A 387 4.77 20.77 8.20
N LEU A 388 4.90 22.08 8.41
CA LEU A 388 6.18 22.74 8.67
C LEU A 388 6.83 22.22 9.96
N GLY A 389 6.04 22.06 11.02
CA GLY A 389 6.48 21.47 12.28
C GLY A 389 7.05 20.07 12.09
N GLU A 390 6.38 19.20 11.32
CA GLU A 390 6.92 17.87 11.01
C GLU A 390 8.25 17.95 10.23
N ARG A 391 8.35 18.86 9.25
CA ARG A 391 9.57 19.02 8.44
C ARG A 391 10.74 19.52 9.29
N ILE A 392 10.50 20.46 10.19
CA ILE A 392 11.48 20.98 11.14
C ILE A 392 11.89 19.88 12.12
N LEU A 393 10.94 19.16 12.71
CA LEU A 393 11.22 18.01 13.59
C LEU A 393 12.04 16.94 12.88
N ARG A 394 11.75 16.65 11.61
CA ARG A 394 12.53 15.70 10.80
C ARG A 394 13.96 16.17 10.64
N PHE A 395 14.17 17.46 10.34
CA PHE A 395 15.50 18.05 10.19
C PHE A 395 16.33 17.94 11.48
N PHE A 396 15.72 18.21 12.65
CA PHE A 396 16.40 18.08 13.94
C PHE A 396 16.63 16.63 14.38
N ARG A 397 15.74 15.70 14.02
CA ARG A 397 15.81 14.29 14.44
C ARG A 397 16.60 13.40 13.47
N SER A 398 16.87 13.86 12.25
CA SER A 398 17.68 13.13 11.28
C SER A 398 19.15 13.15 11.70
N GLY A 399 19.59 12.11 12.40
CA GLY A 399 20.99 11.71 12.42
C GLY A 399 21.29 10.96 11.12
N SER A 400 21.93 11.62 10.16
CA SER A 400 22.41 10.97 8.93
C SER A 400 23.74 10.29 9.23
N TYR A 401 23.72 8.96 9.31
CA TYR A 401 24.94 8.18 9.50
C TYR A 401 25.39 7.61 8.16
N ALA A 402 26.63 7.92 7.77
CA ALA A 402 27.26 7.23 6.67
C ALA A 402 27.55 5.79 7.11
N VAL A 403 26.99 4.82 6.38
CA VAL A 403 27.19 3.39 6.63
C VAL A 403 27.93 2.77 5.46
N ARG A 404 28.86 1.86 5.74
CA ARG A 404 29.57 1.11 4.70
C ARG A 404 28.78 -0.16 4.38
N LEU A 405 28.59 -0.41 3.09
CA LEU A 405 28.02 -1.65 2.60
C LEU A 405 29.04 -2.78 2.79
N LEU A 406 28.64 -3.84 3.48
CA LEU A 406 29.49 -4.99 3.78
C LEU A 406 29.24 -6.12 2.78
N LYS A 407 27.98 -6.44 2.52
CA LYS A 407 27.58 -7.50 1.59
C LYS A 407 26.26 -7.19 0.93
N VAL A 408 26.12 -7.64 -0.31
CA VAL A 408 24.87 -7.60 -1.08
C VAL A 408 24.55 -9.00 -1.56
N ALA A 409 23.31 -9.43 -1.37
CA ALA A 409 22.82 -10.70 -1.90
C ALA A 409 21.48 -10.49 -2.60
N ILE A 410 21.34 -11.05 -3.80
CA ILE A 410 20.10 -11.03 -4.57
C ILE A 410 19.48 -12.42 -4.45
N TYR A 411 18.23 -12.47 -4.00
CA TYR A 411 17.47 -13.72 -3.85
C TYR A 411 16.41 -13.86 -4.96
N PRO A 412 16.07 -15.10 -5.34
CA PRO A 412 14.94 -15.38 -6.23
C PRO A 412 13.65 -14.74 -5.69
N GLY A 413 12.86 -14.12 -6.57
CA GLY A 413 11.68 -13.33 -6.17
C GLY A 413 11.91 -11.81 -6.06
N ASN A 414 12.99 -11.30 -6.66
CA ASN A 414 13.34 -9.88 -6.71
C ASN A 414 13.50 -9.25 -5.30
N VAL A 415 14.22 -9.93 -4.43
CA VAL A 415 14.54 -9.44 -3.09
C VAL A 415 16.05 -9.19 -3.00
N LEU A 416 16.42 -7.97 -2.63
CA LEU A 416 17.78 -7.51 -2.42
C LEU A 416 18.05 -7.44 -0.91
N THR A 417 19.13 -8.06 -0.47
CA THR A 417 19.57 -8.02 0.93
C THR A 417 20.82 -7.17 1.02
N LEU A 418 20.75 -6.13 1.85
CA LEU A 418 21.84 -5.20 2.10
C LEU A 418 22.34 -5.41 3.53
N GLN A 419 23.58 -5.87 3.66
CA GLN A 419 24.30 -5.86 4.93
C GLN A 419 25.18 -4.62 5.00
N MET A 420 25.05 -3.85 6.07
CA MET A 420 25.73 -2.57 6.26
C MET A 420 26.24 -2.43 7.70
N THR A 421 27.27 -1.62 7.90
CA THR A 421 27.82 -1.34 9.25
C THR A 421 26.80 -0.66 10.15
N LYS A 422 26.68 -1.08 11.41
CA LYS A 422 25.82 -0.41 12.40
C LYS A 422 26.53 0.80 13.02
N PRO A 423 25.98 2.02 12.94
CA PRO A 423 26.54 3.17 13.65
C PRO A 423 26.51 2.94 15.17
N ALA A 424 27.56 3.36 15.89
CA ALA A 424 27.72 3.07 17.33
C ALA A 424 26.56 3.60 18.20
N THR A 425 25.98 4.74 17.82
CA THR A 425 24.84 5.36 18.52
C THR A 425 23.48 4.84 18.05
N PHE A 426 23.43 3.96 17.03
CA PHE A 426 22.20 3.49 16.43
C PHE A 426 21.55 2.37 17.26
N ARG A 427 20.46 2.70 17.95
CA ARG A 427 19.64 1.77 18.73
C ARG A 427 18.32 1.53 18.02
N TYR A 428 17.90 0.27 17.87
CA TYR A 428 16.64 -0.11 17.26
C TYR A 428 16.01 -1.31 17.99
N LYS A 429 14.71 -1.52 17.80
CA LYS A 429 13.94 -2.69 18.26
C LYS A 429 13.50 -3.54 17.06
N SER A 430 13.32 -4.84 17.27
CA SER A 430 12.79 -5.74 16.23
C SER A 430 11.46 -5.21 15.68
N GLY A 431 11.30 -5.26 14.35
CA GLY A 431 10.12 -4.73 13.65
C GLY A 431 10.13 -3.22 13.38
N GLN A 432 11.15 -2.47 13.82
CA GLN A 432 11.31 -1.07 13.43
C GLN A 432 11.83 -0.94 11.99
N TYR A 433 11.57 0.22 11.38
CA TYR A 433 12.04 0.57 10.05
C TYR A 433 13.06 1.71 10.11
N MET A 434 13.96 1.73 9.14
CA MET A 434 14.91 2.82 8.92
C MET A 434 14.71 3.42 7.53
N PHE A 435 15.28 4.60 7.32
CA PHE A 435 15.34 5.22 6.01
C PHE A 435 16.75 5.07 5.45
N VAL A 436 16.85 4.54 4.23
CA VAL A 436 18.13 4.37 3.52
C VAL A 436 18.16 5.30 2.32
N GLN A 437 19.24 6.05 2.18
CA GLN A 437 19.51 6.90 1.02
C GLN A 437 20.73 6.35 0.26
N CYS A 438 20.61 6.25 -1.06
CA CYS A 438 21.70 5.87 -1.95
C CYS A 438 22.00 7.04 -2.90
N PRO A 439 22.99 7.91 -2.58
CA PRO A 439 23.30 9.09 -3.38
C PRO A 439 23.66 8.79 -4.84
N ALA A 440 24.19 7.60 -5.12
CA ALA A 440 24.52 7.14 -6.48
C ALA A 440 23.26 6.92 -7.36
N VAL A 441 22.10 6.68 -6.74
CA VAL A 441 20.81 6.56 -7.44
C VAL A 441 20.05 7.88 -7.38
N SER A 442 19.93 8.45 -6.17
CA SER A 442 19.30 9.76 -5.98
C SER A 442 19.78 10.43 -4.68
N PRO A 443 20.33 11.66 -4.76
CA PRO A 443 20.94 12.34 -3.62
C PRO A 443 19.95 12.85 -2.57
N PHE A 444 18.64 12.78 -2.83
CA PHE A 444 17.60 13.30 -1.92
C PHE A 444 16.55 12.25 -1.53
N GLU A 445 16.63 11.04 -2.08
CA GLU A 445 15.65 9.99 -1.80
C GLU A 445 15.99 9.18 -0.56
N TRP A 446 14.96 8.89 0.21
CA TRP A 446 15.02 8.09 1.42
C TRP A 446 13.98 6.97 1.33
N TYR A 447 14.44 5.73 1.28
CA TYR A 447 13.62 4.53 1.18
C TYR A 447 13.35 3.94 2.56
N VAL A 448 12.08 3.67 2.87
CA VAL A 448 11.72 2.98 4.11
C VAL A 448 12.07 1.51 3.96
N VAL A 449 12.87 0.97 4.86
CA VAL A 449 13.13 -0.46 4.91
C VAL A 449 13.03 -1.01 6.33
N ALA A 450 12.44 -2.19 6.46
CA ALA A 450 12.30 -2.89 7.72
C ALA A 450 13.63 -3.51 8.15
N VAL A 451 13.92 -3.44 9.45
CA VAL A 451 15.10 -4.08 10.04
C VAL A 451 14.73 -5.49 10.48
N HIS A 452 15.41 -6.49 9.92
CA HIS A 452 15.07 -7.91 10.10
C HIS A 452 15.92 -8.65 11.13
N LEU A 453 17.01 -8.05 11.63
CA LEU A 453 17.92 -8.68 12.60
C LEU A 453 17.65 -8.29 14.05
N TRP A 454 17.98 -9.20 14.97
CA TRP A 454 17.87 -8.98 16.41
C TRP A 454 18.92 -7.97 16.93
N PRO A 455 18.53 -6.98 17.77
CA PRO A 455 19.42 -5.90 18.21
C PRO A 455 20.69 -6.33 18.96
N SER A 456 20.68 -7.52 19.55
CA SER A 456 21.64 -8.02 20.54
C SER A 456 22.73 -8.93 19.98
N ILE A 457 22.69 -9.32 18.71
CA ILE A 457 23.55 -10.40 18.20
C ILE A 457 24.64 -9.89 17.22
N ILE A 458 24.49 -8.74 16.57
CA ILE A 458 25.35 -8.37 15.41
C ILE A 458 25.74 -6.89 15.39
N ALA A 459 27.01 -6.60 15.03
CA ALA A 459 27.58 -5.26 14.78
C ALA A 459 27.18 -4.67 13.40
N GLU A 460 26.24 -5.31 12.73
CA GLU A 460 25.82 -5.05 11.35
C GLU A 460 24.29 -4.95 11.29
N LEU A 461 23.80 -4.25 10.27
CA LEU A 461 22.39 -4.10 9.93
C LEU A 461 22.13 -4.88 8.65
N CYS A 462 21.14 -5.76 8.68
CA CYS A 462 20.67 -6.49 7.49
C CYS A 462 19.25 -6.08 7.16
N VAL A 463 19.06 -5.74 5.90
CA VAL A 463 17.87 -5.05 5.41
C VAL A 463 17.40 -5.74 4.13
N LEU A 464 16.12 -6.12 4.07
CA LEU A 464 15.49 -6.76 2.91
C LEU A 464 14.69 -5.73 2.12
N VAL A 465 15.04 -5.55 0.85
CA VAL A 465 14.37 -4.65 -0.09
C VAL A 465 13.73 -5.51 -1.19
N SER A 466 12.40 -5.58 -1.22
CA SER A 466 11.70 -6.13 -2.39
C SER A 466 11.63 -5.04 -3.47
N THR A 467 12.00 -5.37 -4.71
CA THR A 467 11.93 -4.39 -5.81
C THR A 467 10.49 -3.92 -6.09
N SER A 468 9.48 -4.76 -5.77
CA SER A 468 8.06 -4.39 -5.87
C SER A 468 7.65 -3.24 -4.93
N ARG A 469 8.38 -3.02 -3.82
CA ARG A 469 8.12 -1.96 -2.83
C ARG A 469 8.77 -0.64 -3.21
N ILE A 470 9.88 -0.68 -3.95
CA ILE A 470 10.53 0.50 -4.55
C ILE A 470 9.57 1.18 -5.55
N ASP A 471 8.69 0.40 -6.18
CA ASP A 471 7.74 0.88 -7.20
C ASP A 471 6.49 1.60 -6.64
N ASN A 472 6.25 1.56 -5.32
CA ASN A 472 4.98 1.97 -4.69
C ASN A 472 5.06 3.14 -3.69
N THR A 473 6.24 3.60 -3.31
CA THR A 473 6.42 4.89 -2.60
C THR A 473 6.60 6.02 -3.59
#